data_AF-A0A1I0GQP8-F1
#
_entry.id   AF-A0A1I0GQP8-F1
#
_cell.length_a   1.000
_cell.length_b   1.000
_cell.length_c   1.000
_cell.angle_alpha   90.00
_cell.angle_beta   90.00
_cell.angle_gamma   90.00
#
_symmetry.space_group_name_H-M   'P 1'
#
loop_
_entity.id
_entity.type
_entity.pdbx_description
1 polymer ?
#
loop_
_entity_poly.entity_id
_entity_poly.type
_entity_poly.pdbx_seq_one_letter_code
_entity_poly.pdbx_strand_id
1 'polypeptide(L)'
;MEILYDAGEYPSPVLRMIWDMGKLWGNRRRRVAIANWWKLGWPERVAKLLSQRIYEIEFRHQLSQVQNILARTEDMVHFSPVQVVVMSGFRLEPSKL
;
A
#
# COMPACT_ATOMS: atom_id res chain seq x y z
N MET A 1 -9.03 -2.21 14.42
CA MET A 1 -7.66 -2.37 13.88
C MET A 1 -7.82 -2.86 12.46
N GLU A 2 -7.29 -2.18 11.45
CA GLU A 2 -7.20 -2.77 10.11
C GLU A 2 -6.16 -3.90 10.15
N ILE A 3 -6.57 -5.08 9.70
CA ILE A 3 -5.74 -6.27 9.59
C ILE A 3 -5.36 -6.49 8.12
N LEU A 4 -4.21 -7.13 7.89
CA LEU A 4 -3.83 -7.53 6.54
C LEU A 4 -4.74 -8.65 6.06
N TYR A 5 -5.24 -8.51 4.84
CA TYR A 5 -5.90 -9.57 4.09
C TYR A 5 -4.87 -10.64 3.77
N ASP A 6 -5.14 -11.88 4.19
CA ASP A 6 -4.26 -13.05 4.03
C ASP A 6 -2.81 -12.82 4.47
N ALA A 7 -2.64 -12.32 5.69
CA ALA A 7 -1.32 -12.04 6.27
C ALA A 7 -0.33 -13.22 6.17
N GLY A 8 -0.81 -14.47 6.20
CA GLY A 8 0.02 -15.67 6.09
C GLY A 8 0.72 -15.84 4.73
N GLU A 9 0.26 -15.16 3.68
CA GLU A 9 0.89 -15.23 2.35
C GLU A 9 2.07 -14.27 2.19
N TYR A 10 2.23 -13.33 3.12
CA TYR A 10 3.37 -12.43 3.13
C TYR A 10 4.53 -13.07 3.91
N PRO A 11 5.75 -13.10 3.34
CA PRO A 11 6.94 -13.45 4.09
C PRO A 11 7.11 -12.55 5.32
N SER A 12 7.62 -13.11 6.43
CA SER A 12 7.82 -12.36 7.69
C SER A 12 8.54 -11.00 7.54
N PRO A 13 9.58 -10.86 6.69
CA PRO A 13 10.19 -9.55 6.44
C PRO A 13 9.23 -8.52 5.83
N VAL A 14 8.35 -8.95 4.92
CA VAL A 14 7.36 -8.10 4.26
C VAL A 14 6.27 -7.69 5.23
N LEU A 15 5.77 -8.61 6.06
CA LEU A 15 4.83 -8.30 7.14
C LEU A 15 5.38 -7.25 8.09
N ARG A 16 6.63 -7.45 8.52
CA ARG A 16 7.33 -6.51 9.39
C ARG A 16 7.45 -5.15 8.73
N MET A 17 7.87 -5.10 7.46
CA MET A 17 7.98 -3.85 6.70
C MET A 17 6.64 -3.09 6.59
N ILE A 18 5.54 -3.77 6.26
CA ILE A 18 4.22 -3.14 6.17
C ILE A 18 3.79 -2.56 7.53
N TRP A 19 4.08 -3.27 8.63
CA TRP A 19 3.73 -2.79 9.98
C TRP A 19 4.67 -1.69 10.50
N ASP A 20 5.99 -1.84 10.35
CA ASP A 20 7.02 -0.99 10.96
C ASP A 20 7.17 0.37 10.28
N MET A 21 6.89 0.48 8.99
CA MET A 21 6.77 1.79 8.32
C MET A 21 5.73 2.71 9.00
N GLY A 22 4.91 2.18 9.91
CA GLY A 22 3.87 2.90 10.67
C GLY A 22 4.39 3.69 11.83
N LYS A 23 5.49 3.21 12.41
CA LYS A 23 6.13 3.88 13.53
C LYS A 23 6.86 5.14 13.07
N LEU A 24 7.39 5.13 11.85
CA LEU A 24 8.13 6.27 11.29
C LEU A 24 7.24 7.39 10.74
N TRP A 25 6.01 7.10 10.29
CA TRP A 25 5.20 8.06 9.51
C TRP A 25 3.77 8.26 10.03
N GLY A 26 3.40 7.73 11.21
CA GLY A 26 2.07 7.89 11.81
C GLY A 26 0.89 7.25 11.05
N ASN A 27 1.14 6.62 9.90
CA ASN A 27 0.12 6.27 8.91
C ASN A 27 -0.07 4.76 8.73
N ARG A 28 -0.22 4.01 9.83
CA ARG A 28 -0.33 2.53 9.77
C ARG A 28 -1.50 2.03 8.93
N ARG A 29 -2.66 2.65 9.11
CA ARG A 29 -3.90 2.31 8.39
C ARG A 29 -3.73 2.38 6.87
N ARG A 30 -3.12 3.48 6.38
CA ARG A 30 -2.89 3.71 4.95
C ARG A 30 -2.10 2.60 4.26
N ARG A 31 -1.06 2.07 4.92
CA ARG A 31 -0.26 0.97 4.33
C ARG A 31 -1.00 -0.36 4.34
N VAL A 32 -1.72 -0.67 5.41
CA VAL A 32 -2.56 -1.88 5.45
C VAL A 32 -3.63 -1.80 4.36
N ALA A 33 -4.26 -0.63 4.18
CA ALA A 33 -5.23 -0.40 3.10
C ALA A 33 -4.62 -0.63 1.71
N ILE A 34 -3.43 -0.07 1.41
CA ILE A 34 -2.76 -0.29 0.11
C ILE A 34 -2.37 -1.76 -0.08
N ALA A 35 -1.79 -2.41 0.94
CA ALA A 35 -1.40 -3.81 0.85
C ALA A 35 -2.61 -4.71 0.61
N ASN A 36 -3.72 -4.49 1.32
CA ASN A 36 -4.98 -5.21 1.12
C ASN A 36 -5.55 -4.93 -0.27
N TRP A 37 -5.52 -3.68 -0.72
CA TRP A 37 -5.98 -3.29 -2.05
C TRP A 37 -5.21 -4.02 -3.15
N TRP A 38 -3.88 -4.09 -3.02
CA TRP A 38 -3.03 -4.84 -3.94
C TRP A 38 -3.35 -6.33 -3.92
N LYS A 39 -3.49 -6.91 -2.73
CA LYS A 39 -3.73 -8.35 -2.59
C LYS A 39 -5.09 -8.77 -3.12
N LEU A 40 -6.12 -7.97 -2.88
CA LEU A 40 -7.48 -8.21 -3.37
C LEU A 40 -7.61 -7.92 -4.87
N GLY A 41 -6.99 -6.86 -5.37
CA GLY A 41 -7.15 -6.43 -6.76
C GLY A 41 -6.23 -7.14 -7.75
N TRP A 42 -5.00 -7.48 -7.34
CA TRP A 42 -3.97 -8.07 -8.20
C TRP A 42 -3.14 -9.14 -7.47
N PRO A 43 -3.79 -10.22 -6.98
CA PRO A 43 -3.11 -11.26 -6.19
C PRO A 43 -1.92 -11.88 -6.93
N GLU A 44 -2.03 -12.11 -8.25
CA GLU A 44 -0.97 -12.67 -9.10
C GLU A 44 0.25 -11.74 -9.21
N ARG A 45 0.01 -10.43 -9.40
CA ARG A 45 1.11 -9.45 -9.46
C ARG A 45 1.82 -9.35 -8.12
N VAL A 46 1.05 -9.33 -7.02
CA VAL A 46 1.63 -9.36 -5.67
C VAL A 46 2.48 -10.61 -5.47
N ALA A 47 1.98 -11.79 -5.85
CA ALA A 47 2.75 -13.03 -5.76
C ALA A 47 4.07 -12.96 -6.55
N LYS A 48 4.05 -12.38 -7.76
CA LYS A 48 5.25 -12.17 -8.58
C LYS A 48 6.25 -11.20 -7.95
N LEU A 49 5.78 -10.07 -7.42
CA LEU A 49 6.63 -9.11 -6.71
C LEU A 49 7.28 -9.74 -5.46
N LEU A 50 6.54 -10.60 -4.75
CA LEU A 50 7.04 -11.34 -3.59
C LEU A 50 8.09 -12.37 -4.00
N SER A 51 7.84 -13.16 -5.05
CA SER A 51 8.79 -14.18 -5.52
C SER A 51 10.08 -13.57 -6.05
N GLN A 52 9.99 -12.41 -6.70
CA GLN A 52 11.13 -11.64 -7.20
C GLN A 52 11.82 -10.80 -6.12
N ARG A 53 11.34 -10.81 -4.87
CA ARG A 53 11.88 -10.04 -3.73
C ARG A 53 11.94 -8.52 -3.93
N ILE A 54 11.09 -8.00 -4.79
CA ILE A 54 11.00 -6.57 -5.13
C ILE A 54 9.74 -5.89 -4.59
N TYR A 55 8.84 -6.65 -3.97
CA TYR A 55 7.61 -6.14 -3.36
C TYR A 55 7.85 -4.91 -2.49
N GLU A 56 8.89 -4.92 -1.66
CA GLU A 56 9.19 -3.80 -0.78
C GLU A 56 9.50 -2.51 -1.54
N ILE A 57 10.29 -2.60 -2.61
CA ILE A 57 10.72 -1.45 -3.40
C ILE A 57 9.50 -0.83 -4.08
N GLU A 58 8.70 -1.65 -4.75
CA GLU A 58 7.47 -1.21 -5.42
C GLU A 58 6.45 -0.64 -4.42
N PHE A 59 6.29 -1.30 -3.28
CA PHE A 59 5.37 -0.84 -2.25
C PHE A 59 5.79 0.50 -1.64
N ARG A 60 7.08 0.71 -1.40
CA ARG A 60 7.65 2.00 -0.94
C ARG A 60 7.43 3.10 -1.97
N HIS A 61 7.69 2.79 -3.24
CA HIS A 61 7.48 3.72 -4.33
C HIS A 61 6.01 4.17 -4.41
N GLN A 62 5.08 3.20 -4.41
CA GLN A 62 3.64 3.48 -4.41
C GLN A 62 3.22 4.32 -3.21
N LEU A 63 3.71 3.97 -2.01
CA LEU A 63 3.39 4.68 -0.79
C LEU A 63 3.83 6.16 -0.85
N SER A 64 5.04 6.43 -1.38
CA SER A 64 5.56 7.79 -1.57
C SER A 64 4.67 8.60 -2.52
N GLN A 65 4.26 8.02 -3.65
CA GLN A 65 3.36 8.67 -4.59
C GLN A 65 2.00 9.00 -3.96
N VAL A 66 1.43 8.05 -3.21
CA VAL A 66 0.19 8.24 -2.46
C VAL A 66 0.33 9.35 -1.41
N GLN A 67 1.44 9.40 -0.68
CA GLN A 67 1.70 10.45 0.30
C GLN A 67 1.76 11.83 -0.36
N ASN A 68 2.42 11.94 -1.51
CA ASN A 68 2.49 13.19 -2.26
C ASN A 68 1.12 13.66 -2.76
N ILE A 69 0.26 12.73 -3.21
CA ILE A 69 -1.12 13.06 -3.61
C ILE A 69 -1.89 13.60 -2.41
N LEU A 70 -1.83 12.90 -1.28
CA LEU A 70 -2.59 13.25 -0.08
C LEU A 70 -2.12 14.55 0.58
N ALA A 71 -0.81 14.85 0.52
CA ALA A 71 -0.28 16.14 0.96
C ALA A 71 -0.79 17.31 0.12
N ARG A 72 -1.21 17.07 -1.13
CA ARG A 72 -1.79 18.09 -2.03
C ARG A 72 -3.31 18.17 -1.94
N THR A 73 -3.92 17.30 -1.14
CA THR A 73 -5.38 17.20 -0.95
C THR A 73 -5.72 17.23 0.53
N GLU A 74 -5.11 18.17 1.26
CA GLU A 74 -5.39 18.40 2.68
C GLU A 74 -6.87 18.71 2.94
N ASP A 75 -7.56 19.32 1.99
CA ASP A 75 -8.98 19.68 2.10
C ASP A 75 -9.93 18.47 2.04
N MET A 76 -9.42 17.28 1.67
CA MET A 76 -10.21 16.06 1.44
C MET A 76 -10.25 15.11 2.64
N VAL A 77 -10.12 15.64 3.86
CA VAL A 77 -10.07 14.85 5.12
C VAL A 77 -11.25 13.89 5.35
N HIS A 78 -12.39 14.13 4.70
CA HIS A 78 -13.59 13.28 4.81
C HIS A 78 -13.51 12.00 3.99
N PHE A 79 -12.59 11.92 3.03
CA PHE A 79 -12.39 10.75 2.19
C PHE A 79 -11.30 9.85 2.76
N SER A 80 -11.44 8.54 2.55
CA SER A 80 -10.35 7.62 2.88
C SER A 80 -9.13 7.92 1.98
N PRO A 81 -7.91 7.65 2.47
CA PRO A 81 -6.70 7.82 1.65
C PRO A 81 -6.77 7.11 0.29
N VAL A 82 -7.40 5.94 0.23
CA VAL A 82 -7.59 5.20 -1.02
C VAL A 82 -8.57 5.93 -1.94
N GLN A 83 -9.67 6.46 -1.40
CA GLN A 83 -10.64 7.22 -2.19
C GLN A 83 -10.02 8.48 -2.81
N VAL A 84 -9.28 9.28 -2.03
CA VAL A 84 -8.63 10.49 -2.55
C VAL A 84 -7.66 10.16 -3.68
N VAL A 85 -6.88 9.09 -3.52
CA VAL A 85 -5.93 8.64 -4.55
C VAL A 85 -6.63 8.16 -5.82
N VAL A 86 -7.73 7.42 -5.68
CA VAL A 86 -8.56 7.01 -6.83
C VAL A 86 -9.16 8.23 -7.53
N MET A 87 -9.65 9.21 -6.75
CA MET A 87 -10.20 10.46 -7.26
C MET A 87 -9.15 11.33 -7.98
N SER A 88 -7.88 11.25 -7.59
CA SER A 88 -6.79 11.93 -8.28
C SER A 88 -6.41 11.28 -9.62
N GLY A 89 -7.12 10.23 -10.06
CA GLY A 89 -6.82 9.47 -11.27
C GLY A 89 -5.58 8.59 -11.15
N PHE A 90 -4.98 8.47 -9.96
CA PHE A 90 -3.78 7.68 -9.78
C PHE A 90 -4.13 6.20 -9.70
N ARG A 91 -3.41 5.39 -10.46
CA ARG A 91 -3.63 3.94 -10.50
C ARG A 91 -2.91 3.30 -9.32
N LEU A 92 -3.70 2.79 -8.37
CA LEU A 92 -3.22 2.02 -7.23
C LEU A 92 -2.80 0.58 -7.59
N GLU A 93 -2.47 0.30 -8.85
CA GLU A 93 -2.05 -1.03 -9.29
C GLU A 93 -0.56 -1.25 -9.00
N PRO A 94 -0.16 -2.43 -8.48
CA PRO A 94 1.24 -2.80 -8.43
C PRO A 94 1.82 -2.89 -9.84
N SER A 95 3.12 -2.59 -9.97
CA SER A 95 3.84 -2.64 -11.24
C SER A 95 3.67 -3.98 -11.94
N LYS A 96 3.59 -3.93 -13.27
CA LYS A 96 3.31 -5.08 -14.13
C LYS A 96 4.49 -6.02 -14.34
N LEU A 97 5.65 -5.76 -13.73
CA LEU A 97 6.90 -6.51 -13.88
C LEU A 97 6.68 -7.97 -14.24
#